data_AF-A0ABD5WM28-F1
#
_entry.id   AF-A0ABD5WM28-F1
#
_cell.length_a   1.000
_cell.length_b   1.000
_cell.length_c   1.000
_cell.angle_alpha   90.00
_cell.angle_beta   90.00
_cell.angle_gamma   90.00
#
_symmetry.space_group_name_H-M   'P 1'
#
loop_
_entity.id
_entity.type
_entity.pdbx_description
1 polymer ?
#
loop_
_entity_poly.entity_id
_entity_poly.type
_entity_poly.pdbx_seq_one_letter_code
_entity_poly.pdbx_strand_id
1 'polypeptide(L)'
;MSQVPVRIGRATSDRRLETATRRYTNPVVPSLAMTAVKIIKVLGTSEEGWEQAAQEAVDQASKTIDDIHGVEVEDWTADVENGQIQEYKTTVEVAFPVHEQQG
;
A
#
# COMPACT_ATOMS: atom_id res chain seq x y z
N MET A 1 -48.72 26.34 -35.84
CA MET A 1 -48.15 25.24 -35.01
C MET A 1 -46.64 25.36 -35.09
N SER A 2 -46.01 25.91 -34.03
CA SER A 2 -44.58 26.21 -33.98
C SER A 2 -43.83 25.04 -33.34
N GLN A 3 -42.80 24.51 -33.98
CA GLN A 3 -41.97 23.43 -33.45
C GLN A 3 -41.02 23.98 -32.38
N VAL A 4 -40.95 23.30 -31.23
CA VAL A 4 -39.97 23.55 -30.17
C VAL A 4 -38.72 22.74 -30.47
N PRO A 5 -37.51 23.32 -30.54
CA PRO A 5 -36.29 22.54 -30.73
C PRO A 5 -35.88 21.83 -29.43
N VAL A 6 -35.67 20.52 -29.52
CA VAL A 6 -35.08 19.71 -28.45
C VAL A 6 -33.58 20.03 -28.37
N ARG A 7 -33.14 20.64 -27.26
CA ARG A 7 -31.70 20.75 -26.96
C ARG A 7 -31.23 19.40 -26.42
N ILE A 8 -30.49 18.67 -27.24
CA ILE A 8 -29.68 17.54 -26.78
C ILE A 8 -28.54 18.15 -25.96
N GLY A 9 -28.58 17.97 -24.64
CA GLY A 9 -27.48 18.33 -23.76
C GLY A 9 -26.23 17.59 -24.21
N ARG A 10 -25.15 18.33 -24.48
CA ARG A 10 -23.81 17.75 -24.51
C ARG A 10 -23.60 17.09 -23.15
N ALA A 11 -23.49 15.76 -23.12
CA ALA A 11 -22.80 15.09 -22.04
C ALA A 11 -21.40 15.69 -22.02
N THR A 12 -21.14 16.62 -21.10
CA THR A 12 -19.79 16.93 -20.71
C THR A 12 -19.26 15.62 -20.16
N SER A 13 -18.35 14.99 -20.89
CA SER A 13 -17.53 13.89 -20.39
C SER A 13 -16.58 14.47 -19.34
N ASP A 14 -17.17 14.94 -18.25
CA ASP A 14 -16.52 15.25 -17.00
C ASP A 14 -16.46 13.93 -16.24
N ARG A 15 -15.45 13.16 -16.60
CA ARG A 15 -14.85 12.22 -15.66
C ARG A 15 -13.36 12.38 -15.84
N ARG A 16 -12.89 13.52 -15.36
CA ARG A 16 -11.49 13.70 -14.99
C ARG A 16 -11.12 12.43 -14.23
N LEU A 17 -10.16 11.68 -14.76
CA LEU A 17 -9.43 10.70 -13.97
C LEU A 17 -8.72 11.54 -12.90
N GLU A 18 -9.40 11.85 -11.81
CA GLU A 18 -8.74 12.00 -10.53
C GLU A 18 -8.15 10.62 -10.25
N THR A 19 -6.97 10.41 -10.85
CA THR A 19 -5.96 9.54 -10.31
C THR A 19 -5.96 9.88 -8.83
N ALA A 20 -6.47 8.94 -8.03
CA ALA A 20 -6.39 9.02 -6.59
C ALA A 20 -4.95 9.40 -6.31
N THR A 21 -4.73 10.64 -5.92
CA THR A 21 -3.47 11.07 -5.36
C THR A 21 -3.49 10.37 -4.02
N ARG A 22 -3.08 9.08 -4.05
CA ARG A 22 -2.77 8.28 -2.90
C ARG A 22 -1.88 9.20 -2.10
N ARG A 23 -2.44 9.78 -1.04
CA ARG A 23 -1.65 10.62 -0.13
C ARG A 23 -0.58 9.66 0.33
N TYR A 24 0.65 9.89 -0.10
CA TYR A 24 1.79 9.11 0.33
C TYR A 24 1.91 9.37 1.83
N THR A 25 1.23 8.56 2.63
CA THR A 25 1.27 8.64 4.08
C THR A 25 2.51 7.91 4.50
N ASN A 26 3.66 8.59 4.38
CA ASN A 26 4.96 8.05 4.76
C ASN A 26 4.82 7.20 6.04
N PRO A 27 5.26 5.93 6.05
CA PRO A 27 5.18 5.06 7.24
C PRO A 27 5.69 5.81 8.47
N VAL A 28 5.01 5.63 9.60
CA VAL A 28 5.22 6.46 10.81
C VAL A 28 6.66 6.33 11.27
N VAL A 29 7.45 7.39 11.04
CA VAL A 29 8.82 7.52 11.54
C VAL A 29 8.84 8.47 12.73
N PRO A 30 9.35 8.05 13.91
CA PRO A 30 9.50 8.96 15.04
C PRO A 30 10.54 10.02 14.71
N SER A 31 10.10 11.26 14.61
CA SER A 31 10.97 12.43 14.40
C SER A 31 11.83 12.70 15.63
N LEU A 32 13.14 12.91 15.42
CA LEU A 32 13.87 14.13 15.84
C LEU A 32 15.36 14.17 15.42
N ALA A 33 15.96 13.10 14.84
CA ALA A 33 17.38 13.12 14.45
C ALA A 33 17.79 12.27 13.23
N MET A 34 16.86 11.65 12.50
CA MET A 34 17.18 10.82 11.33
C MET A 34 17.27 11.68 10.06
N THR A 35 18.42 11.66 9.38
CA THR A 35 18.67 12.43 8.14
C THR A 35 18.18 11.72 6.88
N ALA A 36 18.11 10.39 6.90
CA ALA A 36 17.60 9.56 5.81
C ALA A 36 16.92 8.29 6.34
N VAL A 37 15.85 7.88 5.67
CA VAL A 37 15.08 6.66 5.95
C VAL A 37 15.11 5.80 4.70
N LYS A 38 15.32 4.49 4.88
CA LYS A 38 15.13 3.51 3.82
C LYS A 38 13.73 2.93 3.95
N ILE A 39 13.02 2.88 2.83
CA ILE A 39 11.71 2.22 2.72
C ILE A 39 11.87 1.05 1.76
N ILE A 40 11.42 -0.14 2.19
CA ILE A 40 11.38 -1.33 1.34
C ILE A 40 9.99 -1.94 1.34
N LYS A 41 9.66 -2.69 0.30
CA LYS A 41 8.42 -3.48 0.23
C LYS A 41 8.70 -4.91 0.65
N VAL A 42 7.86 -5.44 1.52
CA VAL A 42 7.91 -6.83 1.99
C VAL A 42 6.55 -7.45 1.77
N LEU A 43 6.52 -8.63 1.15
CA LEU A 43 5.30 -9.42 0.98
C LEU A 43 5.30 -10.52 2.04
N GLY A 44 4.30 -10.50 2.92
CA GLY A 44 4.02 -11.62 3.81
C GLY A 44 2.83 -12.43 3.29
N THR A 45 2.76 -13.69 3.70
CA THR A 45 1.69 -14.60 3.32
C THR A 45 1.16 -15.37 4.54
N SER A 46 -0.09 -15.82 4.46
CA SER A 46 -0.76 -16.58 5.51
C SER A 46 -1.96 -17.35 4.93
N GLU A 47 -2.26 -18.52 5.48
CA GLU A 47 -3.50 -19.27 5.17
C GLU A 47 -4.70 -18.78 6.00
N GLU A 48 -4.48 -17.98 7.05
CA GLU A 48 -5.51 -17.58 8.03
C GLU A 48 -6.12 -16.20 7.75
N GLY A 49 -5.35 -15.27 7.17
CA GLY A 49 -5.87 -13.95 6.81
C GLY A 49 -4.82 -12.88 6.53
N TRP A 50 -5.27 -11.73 6.01
CA TRP A 50 -4.40 -10.60 5.66
C TRP A 50 -3.69 -9.95 6.85
N GLU A 51 -4.32 -9.91 8.03
CA GLU A 51 -3.68 -9.36 9.25
C GLU A 51 -2.48 -10.23 9.67
N GLN A 52 -2.62 -11.56 9.64
CA GLN A 52 -1.51 -12.46 9.92
C GLN A 52 -0.44 -12.36 8.83
N ALA A 53 -0.82 -12.29 7.54
CA ALA A 53 0.14 -12.05 6.46
C ALA A 53 0.94 -10.75 6.65
N ALA A 54 0.32 -9.68 7.16
CA ALA A 54 1.00 -8.43 7.48
C ALA A 54 2.00 -8.61 8.64
N GLN A 55 1.59 -9.34 9.69
CA GLN A 55 2.45 -9.65 10.83
C GLN A 55 3.66 -10.49 10.39
N GLU A 56 3.45 -11.52 9.57
CA GLU A 56 4.52 -12.35 9.01
C GLU A 56 5.52 -11.53 8.18
N ALA A 57 5.04 -10.56 7.39
CA ALA A 57 5.92 -9.65 6.66
C ALA A 57 6.87 -8.88 7.60
N VAL A 58 6.32 -8.34 8.70
CA VAL A 58 7.09 -7.60 9.71
C VAL A 58 8.05 -8.53 10.46
N ASP A 59 7.60 -9.71 10.86
CA ASP A 59 8.38 -10.68 11.62
C ASP A 59 9.57 -11.20 10.82
N GLN A 60 9.40 -11.46 9.52
CA GLN A 60 10.50 -11.86 8.65
C GLN A 60 11.47 -10.70 8.40
N ALA A 61 10.97 -9.48 8.15
CA ALA A 61 11.81 -8.30 7.95
C ALA A 61 12.67 -8.00 9.18
N SER A 62 12.09 -8.12 10.39
CA SER A 62 12.76 -7.86 11.67
C SER A 62 13.92 -8.80 11.98
N LYS A 63 14.09 -9.88 11.21
CA LYS A 63 15.25 -10.79 11.37
C LYS A 63 16.54 -10.23 10.78
N THR A 64 16.45 -9.28 9.85
CA THR A 64 17.61 -8.74 9.12
C THR A 64 17.66 -7.21 9.12
N ILE A 65 16.60 -6.56 9.58
CA ILE A 65 16.45 -5.11 9.61
C ILE A 65 16.14 -4.71 11.04
N ASP A 66 17.07 -3.98 11.64
CA ASP A 66 16.90 -3.37 12.95
C ASP A 66 16.14 -2.04 12.83
N ASP A 67 15.64 -1.54 13.97
CA ASP A 67 15.00 -0.22 14.09
C ASP A 67 13.80 0.01 13.13
N ILE A 68 13.00 -1.02 12.91
CA ILE A 68 11.68 -0.88 12.27
C ILE A 68 10.75 -0.14 13.23
N HIS A 69 10.31 1.06 12.84
CA HIS A 69 9.44 1.90 13.68
C HIS A 69 7.97 1.88 13.27
N GLY A 70 7.67 1.41 12.07
CA GLY A 70 6.32 1.34 11.56
C GLY A 70 6.27 0.73 10.18
N VAL A 71 5.06 0.29 9.80
CA VAL A 71 4.76 -0.19 8.47
C VAL A 71 3.50 0.48 7.92
N GLU A 72 3.44 0.62 6.61
CA GLU A 72 2.24 0.99 5.88
C GLU A 72 1.82 -0.20 5.03
N VAL A 73 0.54 -0.56 5.04
CA VAL A 73 0.06 -1.62 4.15
C VAL A 73 -0.20 -1.05 2.77
N GLU A 74 0.47 -1.61 1.77
CA GLU A 74 0.34 -1.16 0.39
C GLU A 74 -0.85 -1.82 -0.32
N ASP A 75 -0.89 -3.15 -0.31
CA ASP A 75 -1.83 -3.96 -1.10
C ASP A 75 -2.18 -5.26 -0.37
N TRP A 76 -3.42 -5.70 -0.58
CA TRP A 76 -3.97 -6.94 -0.03
C TRP A 76 -4.36 -7.80 -1.24
N THR A 77 -3.72 -8.94 -1.40
CA THR A 77 -3.95 -9.86 -2.52
C THR A 77 -4.15 -11.27 -1.99
N ALA A 78 -4.53 -12.20 -2.86
CA ALA A 78 -4.71 -13.59 -2.48
C ALA A 78 -4.56 -14.51 -3.70
N ASP A 79 -4.08 -15.73 -3.46
CA ASP A 79 -4.17 -16.81 -4.44
C ASP A 79 -5.52 -17.51 -4.29
N VAL A 80 -6.16 -17.79 -5.43
CA VAL A 80 -7.48 -18.40 -5.49
C VAL A 80 -7.40 -19.68 -6.31
N GLU A 81 -7.83 -20.79 -5.71
CA GLU A 81 -7.98 -22.08 -6.38
C GLU A 81 -9.40 -22.61 -6.16
N ASN A 82 -10.01 -23.15 -7.23
CA ASN A 82 -11.36 -23.72 -7.18
C ASN A 82 -12.43 -22.77 -6.60
N GLY A 83 -12.25 -21.45 -6.77
CA GLY A 83 -13.16 -20.43 -6.25
C GLY A 83 -13.01 -20.15 -4.76
N GLN A 84 -11.98 -20.68 -4.10
CA GLN A 84 -11.66 -20.46 -2.70
C GLN A 84 -10.29 -19.79 -2.56
N ILE A 85 -10.15 -18.92 -1.56
CA ILE A 85 -8.85 -18.32 -1.24
C ILE A 85 -7.99 -19.40 -0.57
N GLN A 86 -6.78 -19.61 -1.09
CA GLN A 86 -5.81 -20.56 -0.57
C GLN A 86 -4.74 -19.87 0.28
N GLU A 87 -4.30 -18.69 -0.13
CA GLU A 87 -3.25 -17.94 0.56
C GLU A 87 -3.57 -16.45 0.50
N TYR A 88 -3.59 -15.81 1.65
CA TYR A 88 -3.70 -14.38 1.84
C TYR A 88 -2.32 -13.75 1.79
N LYS A 89 -2.21 -12.61 1.11
CA LYS A 89 -0.93 -11.92 0.89
C LYS A 89 -1.07 -10.44 1.20
N THR A 90 -0.15 -9.93 2.00
CA THR A 90 -0.13 -8.50 2.36
C THR A 90 1.23 -7.91 2.03
N THR A 91 1.26 -6.94 1.13
CA THR A 91 2.46 -6.16 0.83
C THR A 91 2.51 -4.97 1.79
N VAL A 92 3.60 -4.84 2.54
CA VAL A 92 3.83 -3.72 3.46
C VAL A 92 5.08 -2.94 3.07
N GLU A 93 5.03 -1.62 3.20
CA GLU A 93 6.20 -0.74 3.19
C GLU A 93 6.77 -0.67 4.60
N VAL A 94 8.01 -1.11 4.77
CA VAL A 94 8.76 -1.09 6.03
C VAL A 94 9.74 0.07 6.01
N ALA A 95 9.69 0.94 7.01
CA ALA A 95 10.59 2.06 7.16
C ALA A 95 11.54 1.91 8.34
N PHE A 96 12.81 2.17 8.07
CA PHE A 96 13.90 2.07 9.03
C PHE A 96 15.03 3.07 8.68
N PRO A 97 15.82 3.52 9.67
CA PRO A 97 16.90 4.48 9.42
C PRO A 97 17.99 3.91 8.50
N VAL A 98 18.69 4.79 7.80
CA VAL A 98 19.95 4.42 7.15
C VAL A 98 21.05 4.39 8.20
N HIS A 99 21.64 3.22 8.44
CA HIS A 99 22.85 3.09 9.24
C HIS A 99 24.10 3.34 8.40
N GLU A 100 25.10 4.02 8.95
CA GLU A 100 26.42 4.08 8.35
C GLU A 100 27.03 2.67 8.33
N GLN A 101 27.44 2.21 7.16
CA GLN A 101 28.17 0.95 7.02
C GLN A 101 29.54 1.16 7.67
N GLN A 102 29.74 0.65 8.88
CA GLN A 102 31.07 0.58 9.49
C GLN A 102 31.85 -0.49 8.73
N GLY A 103 32.58 -0.05 7.70
CA GLY A 103 33.53 -0.86 6.95
C GLY A 103 34.86 -1.06 7.68
#